data_AF-A0A0D7ABS0-F1
#
_entry.id   AF-A0A0D7ABS0-F1
#
_cell.length_a   1.000
_cell.length_b   1.000
_cell.length_c   1.000
_cell.angle_alpha   90.00
_cell.angle_beta   90.00
_cell.angle_gamma   90.00
#
_symmetry.space_group_name_H-M   'P 1'
#
loop_
_entity.id
_entity.type
_entity.pdbx_description
1 polymer ?
#
loop_
_entity_poly.entity_id
_entity_poly.type
_entity_poly.pdbx_seq_one_letter_code
_entity_poly.pdbx_strand_id
1 'polypeptide(L)'
;MISTMVSVYSALSPSHGFHPVSVTSLEGKALCQLRENCDLYLYYTLPPAIFVDRYELENYRDSFTFKHRGPTNLELPVFALDEEIDSQLLLHVQYSDAAELWACDNDVESPVPRVDVNLPLHVRYGRVSRDMEPFESVHVPWPEVFFACPRS
;
A
#
# COMPACT_ATOMS: atom_id res chain seq x y z
N MET A 1 -7.80 -24.67 -18.59
CA MET A 1 -8.32 -23.36 -18.17
C MET A 1 -7.20 -22.64 -17.45
N ILE A 2 -6.66 -21.56 -18.03
CA ILE A 2 -5.68 -20.72 -17.33
C ILE A 2 -6.47 -19.87 -16.34
N SER A 3 -6.14 -19.98 -15.05
CA SER A 3 -6.78 -19.16 -14.02
C SER A 3 -6.47 -17.69 -14.27
N THR A 4 -7.51 -16.89 -14.48
CA THR A 4 -7.44 -15.43 -14.66
C THR A 4 -7.47 -14.67 -13.34
N MET A 5 -7.46 -15.37 -12.21
CA MET A 5 -7.62 -14.76 -10.89
C MET A 5 -6.28 -14.29 -10.32
N VAL A 6 -6.26 -13.04 -9.83
CA VAL A 6 -5.20 -12.50 -8.97
C VAL A 6 -5.78 -12.44 -7.56
N SER A 7 -5.07 -13.04 -6.61
CA SER A 7 -5.36 -12.93 -5.18
C SER A 7 -4.63 -11.72 -4.62
N VAL A 8 -5.31 -10.95 -3.77
CA VAL A 8 -4.74 -9.80 -3.08
C VAL A 8 -4.86 -10.03 -1.58
N TYR A 9 -3.76 -9.86 -0.86
CA TYR A 9 -3.69 -9.90 0.59
C TYR A 9 -3.08 -8.59 1.09
N SER A 10 -3.66 -7.99 2.13
CA SER A 10 -3.09 -6.79 2.75
C SER A 10 -3.17 -6.86 4.28
N ALA A 11 -2.10 -6.45 4.95
CA ALA A 11 -2.02 -6.43 6.41
C ALA A 11 -1.09 -5.32 6.91
N LEU A 12 -1.24 -4.95 8.18
CA LEU A 12 -0.30 -4.08 8.90
C LEU A 12 0.68 -4.94 9.71
N SER A 13 1.97 -4.62 9.61
CA SER A 13 3.04 -5.32 10.35
C SER A 13 4.07 -4.33 10.91
N PRO A 14 4.24 -4.25 12.25
CA PRO A 14 3.30 -4.73 13.26
C PRO A 14 1.94 -4.00 13.16
N SER A 15 0.88 -4.57 13.70
CA SER A 15 -0.46 -3.94 13.75
C SER A 15 -0.64 -2.97 14.93
N HIS A 16 0.44 -2.62 15.61
CA HIS A 16 0.46 -1.74 16.78
C HIS A 16 1.74 -0.90 16.81
N GLY A 17 1.74 0.16 17.62
CA GLY A 17 2.84 1.12 17.68
C GLY A 17 2.70 2.21 16.62
N PHE A 18 3.75 3.02 16.47
CA PHE A 18 3.70 4.26 15.69
C PHE A 18 4.22 4.14 14.25
N HIS A 19 4.85 3.02 13.90
CA HIS A 19 5.52 2.83 12.61
C HIS A 19 5.12 1.50 11.95
N PRO A 20 3.82 1.24 11.71
CA PRO A 20 3.40 0.04 11.00
C PRO A 20 3.80 0.10 9.52
N VAL A 21 4.02 -1.05 8.90
CA VAL A 21 4.15 -1.18 7.44
C VAL A 21 2.88 -1.80 6.90
N SER A 22 2.25 -1.17 5.91
CA SER A 22 1.22 -1.84 5.10
C SER A 22 1.91 -2.75 4.08
N VAL A 23 1.74 -4.06 4.28
CA VAL A 23 2.26 -5.10 3.41
C VAL A 23 1.12 -5.58 2.53
N THR A 24 1.20 -5.31 1.24
CA THR A 24 0.22 -5.78 0.24
C THR A 24 0.86 -6.74 -0.73
N SER A 25 0.34 -7.95 -0.81
CA SER A 25 0.82 -9.02 -1.67
C SER A 25 -0.21 -9.33 -2.75
N LEU A 26 0.23 -9.38 -4.00
CA LEU A 26 -0.55 -9.84 -5.13
C LEU A 26 0.05 -11.15 -5.64
N GLU A 27 -0.78 -12.17 -5.86
CA GLU A 27 -0.32 -13.46 -6.37
C GLU A 27 -1.27 -13.98 -7.45
N GLY A 28 -0.72 -14.51 -8.54
CA GLY A 28 -1.53 -15.18 -9.56
C GLY A 28 -0.88 -15.23 -10.94
N LYS A 29 -1.22 -16.27 -11.72
CA LYS A 29 -0.69 -16.45 -13.09
C LYS A 29 -1.09 -15.32 -14.04
N ALA A 30 -2.22 -14.66 -13.79
CA ALA A 30 -2.69 -13.53 -14.59
C ALA A 30 -1.80 -12.27 -14.46
N LEU A 31 -0.99 -12.16 -13.40
CA LEU A 31 -0.08 -11.02 -13.20
C LEU A 31 0.91 -10.85 -14.36
N CYS A 32 1.36 -11.96 -14.95
CA CYS A 32 2.26 -11.93 -16.10
C CYS A 32 1.65 -11.24 -17.32
N GLN A 33 0.43 -11.63 -17.68
CA GLN A 33 -0.28 -11.06 -18.82
C GLN A 33 -0.63 -9.58 -18.60
N LEU A 34 -1.00 -9.23 -17.36
CA LEU A 34 -1.32 -7.86 -16.98
C LEU A 34 -0.08 -6.96 -17.00
N ARG A 35 1.07 -7.45 -16.53
CA ARG A 35 2.33 -6.69 -16.52
C ARG A 35 2.78 -6.27 -17.92
N GLU A 36 2.57 -7.10 -18.94
CA GLU A 36 3.04 -6.81 -20.30
C GLU A 36 2.40 -5.54 -20.90
N ASN A 37 1.15 -5.24 -20.52
CA ASN A 37 0.36 -4.20 -21.16
C ASN A 37 -0.29 -3.21 -20.19
N CYS A 38 -0.14 -3.40 -18.88
CA CYS A 38 -0.81 -2.58 -17.89
C CYS A 38 0.14 -2.21 -16.74
N ASP A 39 -0.12 -1.05 -16.16
CA ASP A 39 0.58 -0.55 -14.98
C ASP A 39 -0.22 -0.91 -13.72
N LEU A 40 0.47 -1.31 -12.66
CA LEU A 40 -0.13 -1.65 -11.37
C LEU A 40 -0.16 -0.44 -10.46
N TYR A 41 -1.35 -0.15 -9.92
CA TYR A 41 -1.58 0.93 -8.97
C TYR A 41 -2.22 0.42 -7.69
N LEU A 42 -1.82 1.03 -6.57
CA LEU A 42 -2.48 0.89 -5.28
C LEU A 42 -2.96 2.28 -4.83
N TYR A 43 -4.24 2.39 -4.53
CA TYR A 43 -4.83 3.60 -4.00
C TYR A 43 -5.22 3.43 -2.54
N TYR A 44 -4.68 4.28 -1.69
CA TYR A 44 -4.92 4.29 -0.25
C TYR A 44 -5.75 5.52 0.12
N THR A 45 -6.75 5.27 0.95
CA THR A 45 -7.44 6.30 1.74
C THR A 45 -6.98 6.12 3.18
N LEU A 46 -6.21 7.07 3.70
CA LEU A 46 -5.59 7.00 5.01
C LEU A 46 -6.36 7.93 5.97
N PRO A 47 -6.88 7.41 7.09
CA PRO A 47 -7.59 8.21 8.08
C PRO A 47 -6.63 9.23 8.73
N PRO A 48 -7.13 10.33 9.34
CA PRO A 48 -6.30 11.39 9.91
C PRO A 48 -5.22 10.90 10.89
N ALA A 49 -5.48 9.82 11.61
CA ALA A 49 -4.54 9.22 12.55
C ALA A 49 -3.34 8.52 11.87
N ILE A 50 -3.44 8.20 10.58
CA ILE A 50 -2.39 7.55 9.80
C ILE A 50 -1.88 8.51 8.73
N PHE A 51 -0.57 8.56 8.55
CA PHE A 51 0.04 9.36 7.49
C PHE A 51 1.27 8.68 6.92
N VAL A 52 1.73 9.22 5.79
CA VAL A 52 3.00 8.84 5.19
C VAL A 52 3.98 10.00 5.30
N ASP A 53 5.24 9.68 5.60
CA ASP A 53 6.34 10.62 5.41
C ASP A 53 6.77 10.60 3.94
N ARG A 54 6.46 11.67 3.21
CA ARG A 54 6.78 11.78 1.78
C ARG A 54 8.29 11.72 1.51
N TYR A 55 9.12 12.17 2.45
CA TYR A 55 10.58 12.12 2.31
C TYR A 55 11.10 10.70 2.54
N GLU A 56 10.48 9.94 3.43
CA GLU A 56 10.76 8.52 3.56
C GLU A 56 10.40 7.76 2.27
N LEU A 57 9.24 8.06 1.68
CA LEU A 57 8.78 7.42 0.44
C LEU A 57 9.71 7.65 -0.76
N GLU A 58 10.51 8.73 -0.78
CA GLU A 58 11.52 8.95 -1.83
C GLU A 58 12.60 7.85 -1.85
N ASN A 59 12.84 7.19 -0.73
CA ASN A 59 13.77 6.05 -0.64
C ASN A 59 13.22 4.77 -1.30
N TYR A 60 11.92 4.74 -1.62
CA TYR A 60 11.23 3.59 -2.24
C TYR A 60 11.03 3.76 -3.75
N ARG A 61 11.69 4.74 -4.37
CA ARG A 61 11.56 5.06 -5.81
C ARG A 61 11.79 3.88 -6.75
N ASP A 62 12.60 2.91 -6.34
CA ASP A 62 12.90 1.70 -7.12
C ASP A 62 11.76 0.67 -7.03
N SER A 63 10.90 0.78 -6.02
CA SER A 63 9.72 -0.07 -5.81
C SER A 63 8.43 0.57 -6.30
N PHE A 64 8.25 1.88 -6.10
CA PHE A 64 7.07 2.62 -6.58
C PHE A 64 7.35 4.11 -6.71
N THR A 65 6.56 4.77 -7.56
CA THR A 65 6.39 6.23 -7.51
C THR A 65 5.05 6.56 -6.86
N PHE A 66 4.88 7.79 -6.34
CA PHE A 66 3.67 8.13 -5.59
C PHE A 66 3.12 9.52 -5.90
N LYS A 67 1.82 9.69 -5.69
CA LYS A 67 1.12 10.99 -5.61
C LYS A 67 0.32 11.03 -4.32
N HIS A 68 0.50 12.09 -3.53
CA HIS A 68 -0.15 12.24 -2.23
C HIS A 68 -0.95 13.54 -2.15
N ARG A 69 -2.17 13.46 -1.63
CA ARG A 69 -3.07 14.59 -1.37
C ARG A 69 -3.62 14.50 0.04
N GLY A 70 -3.66 15.62 0.76
CA GLY A 70 -4.11 15.68 2.16
C GLY A 70 -3.05 16.29 3.07
N PRO A 71 -3.26 16.25 4.40
CA PRO A 71 -2.36 16.83 5.39
C PRO A 71 -0.92 16.29 5.29
N THR A 72 0.08 17.16 5.44
CA THR A 72 1.50 16.81 5.26
C THR A 72 2.39 17.17 6.44
N ASN A 73 1.87 17.90 7.42
CA ASN A 73 2.65 18.25 8.59
C ASN A 73 2.82 17.00 9.44
N LEU A 74 4.06 16.51 9.57
CA LEU A 74 4.38 15.26 10.25
C LEU A 74 4.25 15.39 11.77
N GLU A 75 4.30 16.62 12.29
CA GLU A 75 4.33 16.92 13.73
C GLU A 75 2.95 17.19 14.34
N LEU A 76 1.90 17.33 13.52
CA LEU A 76 0.56 17.59 14.05
C LEU A 76 -0.01 16.34 14.73
N PRO A 77 -0.55 16.47 15.96
CA PRO A 77 -1.33 15.40 16.57
C PRO A 77 -2.71 15.29 15.88
N VAL A 78 -3.39 14.16 16.07
CA VAL A 78 -4.67 13.89 15.36
C VAL A 78 -5.74 14.95 15.67
N PHE A 79 -5.80 15.44 16.91
CA PHE A 79 -6.80 16.44 17.34
C PHE A 79 -6.56 17.85 16.80
N ALA A 80 -5.42 18.09 16.13
CA ALA A 80 -5.13 19.34 15.44
C ALA A 80 -5.50 19.29 13.95
N LEU A 81 -5.97 18.14 13.47
CA LEU A 81 -6.49 17.95 12.12
C LEU A 81 -8.01 18.04 12.09
N ASP A 82 -8.54 18.29 10.91
CA ASP A 82 -9.94 18.06 10.61
C ASP A 82 -10.16 16.54 10.49
N GLU A 83 -10.95 15.97 11.40
CA GLU A 83 -11.18 14.53 11.48
C GLU A 83 -11.99 13.98 10.29
N GLU A 84 -12.64 14.85 9.51
CA GLU A 84 -13.40 14.45 8.32
C GLU A 84 -12.55 14.37 7.04
N ILE A 85 -11.26 14.73 7.13
CA ILE A 85 -10.36 14.81 5.97
C ILE A 85 -9.35 13.67 5.97
N ASP A 86 -9.66 12.63 5.20
CA ASP A 86 -8.71 11.58 4.87
C ASP A 86 -7.62 12.08 3.91
N SER A 87 -6.44 11.48 4.01
CA SER A 87 -5.39 11.64 2.99
C SER A 87 -5.46 10.53 1.94
N GLN A 88 -5.06 10.88 0.73
CA GLN A 88 -5.15 10.02 -0.45
C GLN A 88 -3.75 9.80 -0.99
N LEU A 89 -3.39 8.55 -1.21
CA LEU A 89 -2.08 8.17 -1.74
C LEU A 89 -2.27 7.20 -2.89
N LEU A 90 -1.79 7.59 -4.07
CA LEU A 90 -1.73 6.72 -5.24
C LEU A 90 -0.28 6.28 -5.43
N LEU A 91 -0.05 4.97 -5.38
CA LEU A 91 1.22 4.34 -5.71
C LEU A 91 1.17 3.79 -7.14
N HIS A 92 2.25 3.96 -7.88
CA HIS A 92 2.50 3.34 -9.17
C HIS A 92 3.71 2.41 -9.01
N VAL A 93 3.44 1.10 -8.98
CA VAL A 93 4.42 0.05 -8.70
C VAL A 93 5.41 -0.06 -9.85
N GLN A 94 6.70 -0.02 -9.55
CA GLN A 94 7.76 -0.21 -10.53
C GLN A 94 8.06 -1.70 -10.67
N TYR A 95 8.23 -2.13 -11.92
CA TYR A 95 8.55 -3.52 -12.25
C TYR A 95 10.07 -3.80 -12.29
N SER A 96 10.89 -2.83 -11.92
CA SER A 96 12.35 -2.91 -11.98
C SER A 96 12.91 -3.83 -10.89
N ASP A 97 13.63 -4.86 -11.34
CA ASP A 97 14.55 -5.73 -10.59
C ASP A 97 13.99 -6.82 -9.66
N ALA A 98 12.97 -7.54 -10.11
CA ALA A 98 12.85 -8.93 -9.71
C ALA A 98 12.42 -9.82 -10.87
N ALA A 99 13.39 -10.14 -11.72
CA ALA A 99 13.26 -11.25 -12.68
C ALA A 99 12.81 -12.56 -11.99
N GLU A 100 13.00 -12.70 -10.68
CA GLU A 100 12.55 -13.84 -9.86
C GLU A 100 11.11 -13.71 -9.32
N LEU A 101 10.62 -12.50 -8.98
CA LEU A 101 9.26 -12.31 -8.44
C LEU A 101 8.17 -12.36 -9.54
N TRP A 102 8.57 -12.03 -10.76
CA TRP A 102 7.75 -12.11 -11.96
C TRP A 102 8.16 -13.26 -12.85
N ALA A 103 8.53 -14.41 -12.28
CA ALA A 103 8.88 -15.61 -13.03
C ALA A 103 7.69 -16.10 -13.87
N CYS A 104 7.50 -15.43 -15.00
CA CYS A 104 6.45 -15.64 -15.97
C CYS A 104 6.89 -16.73 -16.94
N ASP A 105 7.24 -17.88 -16.39
CA ASP A 105 7.54 -19.05 -17.18
C ASP A 105 6.29 -19.92 -17.31
N ASN A 106 6.06 -20.47 -18.49
CA ASN A 106 4.83 -21.19 -18.81
C ASN A 106 4.84 -22.65 -18.31
N ASP A 107 5.92 -23.06 -17.63
CA ASP A 107 6.04 -24.40 -17.07
C ASP A 107 5.11 -24.61 -15.87
N VAL A 108 4.58 -25.84 -15.78
CA VAL A 108 3.61 -26.22 -14.74
C VAL A 108 4.23 -26.21 -13.34
N GLU A 109 5.56 -26.35 -13.26
CA GLU A 109 6.34 -26.31 -12.01
C GLU A 109 6.84 -24.90 -11.64
N SER A 110 6.61 -23.90 -12.48
CA SER A 110 7.08 -22.54 -12.21
C SER A 110 6.35 -21.91 -11.03
N PRO A 111 7.05 -21.15 -10.17
CA PRO A 111 6.44 -20.49 -9.03
C PRO A 111 5.35 -19.52 -9.49
N VAL A 112 4.28 -19.42 -8.68
CA VAL A 112 3.21 -18.46 -8.96
C VAL A 112 3.78 -17.04 -8.86
N PRO A 113 3.60 -16.18 -9.88
CA PRO A 113 4.08 -14.80 -9.84
C PRO A 113 3.53 -14.09 -8.61
N ARG A 114 4.40 -13.32 -7.95
CA ARG A 114 4.09 -12.62 -6.70
C ARG A 114 4.67 -11.22 -6.71
N VAL A 115 3.93 -10.26 -6.20
CA VAL A 115 4.36 -8.87 -6.03
C VAL A 115 4.07 -8.46 -4.61
N ASP A 116 5.09 -7.97 -3.91
CA ASP A 116 4.94 -7.40 -2.58
C ASP A 116 5.18 -5.90 -2.63
N VAL A 117 4.21 -5.14 -2.13
CA VAL A 117 4.27 -3.68 -1.99
C VAL A 117 4.26 -3.36 -0.49
N ASN A 118 5.37 -2.81 -0.02
CA ASN A 118 5.56 -2.40 1.37
C ASN A 118 5.48 -0.88 1.45
N LEU A 119 4.42 -0.37 2.09
CA LEU A 119 4.23 1.06 2.31
C LEU A 119 4.51 1.38 3.80
N PRO A 120 5.57 2.13 4.13
CA PRO A 120 5.77 2.61 5.49
C PRO A 120 4.66 3.61 5.86
N LEU A 121 4.06 3.40 7.03
CA LEU A 121 3.02 4.25 7.58
C LEU A 121 3.45 4.75 8.95
N HIS A 122 2.92 5.91 9.32
CA HIS A 122 3.15 6.54 10.61
C HIS A 122 1.82 6.82 11.29
N VAL A 123 1.77 6.65 12.60
CA VAL A 123 0.61 6.97 13.43
C VAL A 123 0.82 8.32 14.10
N ARG A 124 -0.20 9.17 14.13
CA ARG A 124 -0.14 10.44 14.87
C ARG A 124 -0.39 10.22 16.34
N TYR A 125 0.09 11.16 17.17
CA TYR A 125 -0.32 11.20 18.58
C TYR A 125 -1.84 11.34 18.69
N GLY A 126 -2.44 10.35 19.34
CA GLY A 126 -3.87 10.25 19.61
C GLY A 126 -4.35 11.27 20.64
N ARG A 127 -5.66 11.21 20.93
CA ARG A 127 -6.26 12.05 21.97
C ARG A 127 -5.86 11.52 23.35
N VAL A 128 -5.63 12.42 24.31
CA VAL A 128 -5.38 12.02 25.70
C VAL A 128 -6.63 11.30 26.22
N SER A 129 -6.47 10.03 26.59
CA SER A 129 -7.54 9.19 27.11
C SER A 129 -8.16 9.82 28.37
N ARG A 130 -9.48 9.97 28.37
CA ARG A 130 -10.25 10.44 29.55
C ARG A 130 -10.76 9.28 30.40
N ASP A 131 -10.85 8.09 29.79
CA ASP A 131 -11.49 6.91 30.37
C ASP A 131 -10.48 5.86 30.87
N MET A 132 -9.20 6.25 30.99
CA MET A 132 -8.07 5.38 31.37
C MET A 132 -7.75 4.22 30.41
N GLU A 133 -8.34 4.20 29.22
CA GLU A 133 -7.94 3.26 28.17
C GLU A 133 -6.49 3.52 27.74
N PRO A 134 -5.60 2.51 27.75
CA PRO A 134 -4.18 2.69 27.49
C PRO A 134 -3.82 2.78 26.00
N PHE A 135 -4.76 2.51 25.11
CA PHE A 135 -4.56 2.54 23.66
C PHE A 135 -5.79 3.09 22.92
N GLU A 136 -5.57 3.54 21.70
CA GLU A 136 -6.61 3.94 20.75
C GLU A 136 -6.58 2.97 19.56
N SER A 137 -7.75 2.51 19.13
CA SER A 137 -7.87 1.65 17.95
C SER A 137 -8.17 2.50 16.72
N VAL A 138 -7.35 2.37 15.69
CA VAL A 138 -7.52 3.07 14.42
C VAL A 138 -7.85 2.05 13.34
N HIS A 139 -8.94 2.28 12.60
CA HIS A 139 -9.29 1.45 11.45
C HIS A 139 -8.58 1.97 10.20
N VAL A 140 -7.82 1.10 9.52
CA VAL A 140 -7.14 1.43 8.26
C VAL A 140 -7.79 0.62 7.14
N PRO A 141 -8.43 1.26 6.15
CA PRO A 141 -8.99 0.57 5.00
C PRO A 141 -7.92 -0.18 4.20
N TRP A 142 -8.32 -1.27 3.55
CA TRP A 142 -7.46 -1.92 2.57
C TRP A 142 -7.22 -1.00 1.37
N PRO A 143 -6.05 -1.08 0.71
CA PRO A 143 -5.83 -0.37 -0.53
C PRO A 143 -6.73 -0.92 -1.64
N GLU A 144 -7.20 -0.03 -2.50
CA GLU A 144 -7.79 -0.39 -3.78
C GLU A 144 -6.66 -0.73 -4.75
N VAL A 145 -6.66 -1.96 -5.25
CA VAL A 145 -5.63 -2.48 -6.15
C VAL A 145 -6.22 -2.59 -7.55
N PHE A 146 -5.58 -1.95 -8.54
CA PHE A 146 -6.06 -1.99 -9.91
C PHE A 146 -4.93 -1.91 -10.94
N PHE A 147 -5.21 -2.46 -12.12
CA PHE A 147 -4.36 -2.34 -13.29
C PHE A 147 -4.94 -1.29 -14.22
N ALA A 148 -4.11 -0.34 -14.68
CA ALA A 148 -4.49 0.60 -15.71
C ALA A 148 -3.81 0.21 -17.02
N CYS A 149 -4.61 -0.11 -18.03
CA CYS A 149 -4.13 -0.51 -19.35
C CYS A 149 -4.38 0.60 -20.37
N PRO A 150 -3.52 0.77 -21.39
CA PRO A 150 -3.80 1.63 -22.53
C PRO A 150 -5.13 1.26 -23.20
N ARG A 151 -5.78 2.25 -23.81
CA ARG A 151 -6.93 1.98 -24.69
C ARG A 151 -6.44 1.19 -25.91
N SER A 152 -7.14 0.09 -26.20
CA SER A 152 -6.96 -0.76 -27.38
C SER A 152 -7.23 -0.02 -28.68
#